data_AF-A0A0G1XFK1-F1
#
_entry.id   AF-A0A0G1XFK1-F1
#
_cell.length_a   1.000
_cell.length_b   1.000
_cell.length_c   1.000
_cell.angle_alpha   90.00
_cell.angle_beta   90.00
_cell.angle_gamma   90.00
#
_symmetry.space_group_name_H-M   'P 1'
#
loop_
_entity.id
_entity.type
_entity.pdbx_description
1 polymer ?
#
loop_
_entity_poly.entity_id
_entity_poly.type
_entity_poly.pdbx_seq_one_letter_code
_entity_poly.pdbx_strand_id
1 'polypeptide(L)' 'LFHLHGNARTPLLSPKNAKVETEQASMDAKGLLRILGHLKDAIEKIDRGTYGLCEECDGPIPLARIKVNPSARTCLEHAE' A
#
# COMPACT_ATOMS: atom_id res chain seq x y z
N LEU A 1 -1.04 11.94 34.80
CA LEU A 1 -1.21 13.01 33.79
C LEU A 1 -0.27 12.73 32.63
N PHE A 2 -0.83 12.28 31.50
CA PHE A 2 -0.09 12.06 30.25
C PHE A 2 0.41 13.40 29.68
N HIS A 3 1.70 13.50 29.37
CA HIS A 3 2.24 14.57 28.52
C HIS A 3 3.13 13.93 27.45
N LEU A 4 2.50 13.47 26.36
CA LEU A 4 3.22 13.17 25.12
C LEU A 4 3.31 14.46 24.32
N HIS A 5 4.39 15.21 24.54
CA HIS A 5 4.78 16.29 23.64
C HIS A 5 5.22 15.65 22.31
N GLY A 6 4.40 15.85 21.28
CA GLY A 6 4.80 15.56 19.91
C GLY A 6 6.05 16.35 19.53
N ASN A 7 7.03 15.68 18.92
CA ASN A 7 8.10 16.40 18.25
C ASN A 7 8.60 15.67 16.99
N ALA A 8 8.28 16.32 15.87
CA ALA A 8 8.91 16.39 14.56
C ALA A 8 10.03 15.38 14.20
N ARG A 9 9.76 14.54 13.20
CA ARG A 9 10.72 13.93 12.25
C ARG A 9 9.89 13.57 11.01
N THR A 10 10.01 14.16 9.83
CA THR A 10 11.17 14.53 9.01
C THR A 10 10.72 15.50 7.91
N PRO A 11 11.61 16.29 7.30
CA PRO A 11 11.27 17.07 6.12
C PRO A 11 10.86 16.11 4.99
N LEU A 12 9.68 16.32 4.41
CA LEU A 12 9.29 15.74 3.12
C LEU A 12 10.41 16.05 2.12
N LEU A 13 11.07 15.02 1.60
CA LEU A 13 12.05 15.14 0.52
C LEU A 13 11.44 15.97 -0.62
N SER A 14 11.92 17.19 -0.79
CA SER A 14 11.74 17.92 -2.04
C SER A 14 12.80 17.40 -3.00
N PRO A 15 12.44 16.76 -4.13
CA PRO A 15 13.45 16.32 -5.09
C PRO A 15 14.01 17.56 -5.78
N LYS A 16 15.13 18.08 -5.29
CA LYS A 16 15.88 19.14 -5.95
C LYS A 16 16.77 18.50 -7.02
N ASN A 17 16.25 18.45 -8.24
CA ASN A 17 16.98 18.21 -9.49
C ASN A 17 17.78 16.90 -9.57
N ALA A 18 17.14 15.83 -10.02
CA ALA A 18 17.83 14.66 -10.56
C ALA A 18 17.55 14.57 -12.06
N LYS A 19 18.55 14.95 -12.88
CA LYS A 19 18.54 14.70 -14.33
C LYS A 19 18.84 13.21 -14.52
N VAL A 20 17.80 12.39 -14.60
CA VAL A 20 17.94 10.95 -14.82
C VAL A 20 17.78 10.68 -16.31
N GLU A 21 18.91 10.68 -17.02
CA GLU A 21 19.02 10.12 -18.36
C GLU A 21 19.43 8.65 -18.21
N THR A 22 18.46 7.74 -18.18
CA THR A 22 18.69 6.29 -18.32
C THR A 22 17.59 5.67 -19.16
N GLU A 23 17.96 5.21 -20.34
CA GLU A 23 17.11 4.42 -21.24
C GLU A 23 16.71 3.11 -20.51
N GLN A 24 15.40 2.85 -20.43
CA GLN A 24 14.76 1.73 -19.72
C GLN A 24 14.79 1.75 -18.16
N ALA A 25 14.23 2.79 -17.56
CA ALA A 25 13.47 2.65 -16.32
C ALA A 25 12.54 3.86 -16.15
N SER A 26 11.24 3.71 -16.38
CA SER A 26 10.31 4.77 -15.97
C SER A 26 9.01 4.18 -15.46
N MET A 27 9.05 3.65 -14.23
CA MET A 27 7.91 3.88 -13.35
C MET A 27 7.81 5.39 -13.18
N ASP A 28 6.79 6.01 -13.76
CA ASP A 28 6.53 7.42 -13.54
C ASP A 28 6.21 7.67 -12.07
N ALA A 29 6.37 8.93 -11.61
CA ALA A 29 6.07 9.30 -10.23
C ALA A 29 4.65 8.87 -9.80
N LYS A 30 3.72 8.84 -10.76
CA LYS A 30 2.34 8.39 -10.57
C LYS A 30 2.24 6.90 -10.22
N GLY A 31 3.00 6.04 -10.88
CA GLY A 31 3.08 4.61 -10.59
C GLY A 31 3.59 4.34 -9.18
N LEU A 32 4.62 5.07 -8.75
CA LEU A 32 5.14 4.94 -7.38
C LEU A 32 4.13 5.41 -6.33
N LEU A 33 3.42 6.51 -6.59
CA LEU A 33 2.37 7.00 -5.70
C LEU A 33 1.22 6.00 -5.55
N ARG A 34 0.84 5.30 -6.63
CA ARG A 34 -0.19 4.26 -6.59
C ARG A 34 0.23 3.09 -5.70
N ILE A 35 1.47 2.61 -5.83
CA ILE A 35 2.01 1.53 -4.99
C ILE A 35 2.04 1.94 -3.51
N LEU A 36 2.49 3.17 -3.22
CA LEU A 36 2.47 3.69 -1.85
C LEU A 36 1.05 3.75 -1.28
N GLY A 37 0.06 4.12 -2.10
CA GLY A 37 -1.36 4.08 -1.73
C GLY A 37 -1.82 2.68 -1.35
N HIS A 38 -1.48 1.66 -2.16
CA HIS A 38 -1.85 0.27 -1.89
C HIS A 38 -1.21 -0.26 -0.60
N LEU A 39 0.05 0.10 -0.32
CA LEU A 39 0.72 -0.31 0.90
C LEU A 39 0.10 0.34 2.14
N LYS A 40 -0.26 1.62 2.07
CA LYS A 40 -0.95 2.31 3.18
C LYS A 40 -2.31 1.66 3.48
N ASP A 41 -3.10 1.38 2.44
CA ASP A 41 -4.38 0.69 2.57
C ASP A 41 -4.22 -0.71 3.21
N ALA A 42 -3.22 -1.48 2.78
CA ALA A 42 -2.94 -2.79 3.36
C ALA A 42 -2.57 -2.72 4.85
N ILE A 43 -1.75 -1.74 5.25
CA ILE A 43 -1.39 -1.52 6.65
C ILE A 43 -2.63 -1.17 7.48
N GLU A 44 -3.48 -0.26 7.00
CA GLU A 44 -4.72 0.08 7.70
C GLU A 44 -5.64 -1.13 7.87
N LYS A 45 -5.73 -2.00 6.88
CA LYS A 45 -6.50 -3.25 6.97
C LYS A 45 -5.91 -4.22 7.99
N ILE A 46 -4.58 -4.29 8.12
CA ILE A 46 -3.94 -5.10 9.16
C ILE A 46 -4.30 -4.55 10.54
N ASP A 47 -4.20 -3.23 10.73
CA ASP A 47 -4.53 -2.58 12.00
C ASP A 47 -6.01 -2.77 12.39
N ARG A 48 -6.90 -2.79 11.39
CA ARG A 48 -8.33 -3.08 11.58
C ARG A 48 -8.65 -4.58 11.70
N GLY A 49 -7.69 -5.46 11.46
CA GLY A 49 -7.91 -6.91 11.42
C GLY A 49 -8.71 -7.41 10.21
N THR A 50 -8.81 -6.60 9.15
CA THR A 50 -9.58 -6.91 7.93
C THR A 50 -8.70 -7.29 6.74
N TYR A 51 -7.37 -7.30 6.91
CA TYR A 51 -6.47 -7.74 5.85
C TYR A 51 -6.70 -9.22 5.52
N GLY A 52 -6.92 -9.52 4.25
CA GLY A 52 -7.27 -10.85 3.79
C GLY A 52 -8.77 -11.17 3.82
N LEU A 53 -9.64 -10.18 4.04
CA LEU A 53 -11.08 -10.29 3.82
C LEU A 53 -11.47 -9.71 2.45
N CYS A 54 -12.46 -10.32 1.81
CA CYS A 54 -13.01 -9.90 0.53
C CYS A 54 -13.83 -8.63 0.70
N GLU A 55 -13.54 -7.60 -0.09
CA GLU A 55 -14.26 -6.31 -0.04
C GLU A 55 -15.75 -6.41 -0.43
N GLU A 56 -16.15 -7.47 -1.15
CA GLU A 56 -17.53 -7.67 -1.61
C GLU A 56 -18.40 -8.48 -0.64
N CYS A 57 -17.81 -9.44 0.09
CA CYS A 57 -18.58 -10.40 0.88
C CYS A 57 -18.06 -10.61 2.31
N ASP A 58 -17.02 -9.87 2.70
CA ASP A 58 -16.30 -9.99 3.98
C ASP A 58 -15.75 -11.39 4.31
N GLY A 59 -15.84 -12.32 3.36
CA GLY A 59 -15.30 -13.68 3.48
C GLY A 59 -13.78 -13.74 3.34
N PRO A 60 -13.13 -14.80 3.82
CA PRO A 60 -11.67 -14.92 3.76
C PRO A 60 -11.17 -15.08 2.31
N ILE A 61 -10.14 -14.31 1.95
CA ILE A 61 -9.37 -14.50 0.72
C ILE A 61 -8.39 -15.67 0.95
N PRO A 62 -8.34 -16.67 0.05
CA PRO A 62 -7.44 -17.82 0.21
C PRO A 62 -5.98 -17.39 0.41
N LEU A 63 -5.32 -17.95 1.43
CA LEU A 63 -3.93 -17.60 1.75
C LEU A 63 -2.98 -17.80 0.57
N ALA A 64 -3.19 -18.84 -0.24
CA ALA A 64 -2.41 -19.08 -1.46
C ALA A 64 -2.50 -17.89 -2.44
N ARG A 65 -3.69 -17.28 -2.56
CA ARG A 65 -3.90 -16.10 -3.40
C ARG A 65 -3.20 -14.87 -2.83
N ILE A 66 -3.28 -14.65 -1.52
CA ILE A 66 -2.56 -13.55 -0.85
C ILE A 66 -1.04 -13.71 -1.01
N LYS A 67 -0.52 -14.94 -0.90
CA LYS A 67 0.92 -15.22 -1.08
C LYS A 67 1.41 -14.91 -2.50
N VAL A 68 0.58 -15.16 -3.52
CA VAL A 68 0.91 -14.86 -4.92
C VAL A 68 0.68 -13.40 -5.26
N ASN A 69 -0.43 -12.83 -4.76
CA ASN A 69 -0.81 -11.43 -4.95
C ASN A 69 -1.26 -10.82 -3.61
N PRO A 70 -0.32 -10.18 -2.87
CA PRO A 70 -0.63 -9.53 -1.59
C PRO A 70 -1.60 -8.35 -1.70
N SER A 71 -1.86 -7.85 -2.91
CA SER A 71 -2.83 -6.79 -3.18
C SER A 71 -4.21 -7.32 -3.59
N ALA A 72 -4.47 -8.63 -3.48
CA ALA A 72 -5.79 -9.19 -3.73
C ALA A 72 -6.84 -8.58 -2.78
N ARG A 73 -7.90 -8.04 -3.36
CA ARG A 73 -9.02 -7.37 -2.64
C ARG A 73 -10.28 -8.21 -2.54
N THR A 74 -10.40 -9.25 -3.37
CA THR A 74 -11.60 -10.08 -3.46
C THR A 74 -11.27 -11.57 -3.33
N CYS A 75 -12.27 -12.39 -2.97
CA CYS A 75 -12.18 -13.84 -2.99
C CYS A 75 -12.30 -14.38 -4.42
N LEU A 76 -12.13 -15.69 -4.63
CA LEU A 76 -12.11 -16.29 -5.97
C LEU A 76 -13.44 -16.12 -6.71
N GLU A 77 -14.56 -16.11 -5.99
CA GLU A 77 -15.90 -15.94 -6.56
C GLU A 77 -16.15 -14.52 -7.10
N HIS A 78 -15.45 -13.53 -6.53
CA HIS A 78 -15.56 -12.11 -6.91
C HIS A 78 -14.27 -11.61 -7.59
N ALA A 79 -13.48 -12.51 -8.16
CA ALA A 79 -12.31 -12.17 -8.97
C ALA A 79 -12.73 -12.02 -10.43
N GLU A 80 -12.87 -10.79 -10.90
CA GLU A 80 -13.03 -10.48 -12.33
C GLU A 80 -11.71 -10.59 -13.10
#